data_AF-A0A5J5UC52-F1
#
_entry.id   AF-A0A5J5UC52-F1
#
_cell.length_a   1.000
_cell.length_b   1.000
_cell.length_c   1.000
_cell.angle_alpha   90.00
_cell.angle_beta   90.00
_cell.angle_gamma   90.00
#
_symmetry.space_group_name_H-M   'P 1'
#
loop_
_entity.id
_entity.type
_entity.pdbx_description
1 polymer ?
#
loop_
_entity_poly.entity_id
_entity_poly.type
_entity_poly.pdbx_seq_one_letter_code
_entity_poly.pdbx_strand_id
1 'polypeptide(L)'
;MMTNHLPSLASFSLAHHSLEFSVLQMVIVTDCPKMKNFSQGELSTPRLEHMHLTRDEDGELQWEGDLNTTIKHMFDQMNMQNSQAIEVTDQLLQLE
;
A
#
# COMPACT_ATOMS: atom_id res chain seq x y z
N MET A 1 -5.67 12.36 2.53
CA MET A 1 -6.13 11.71 1.28
C MET A 1 -6.52 10.28 1.60
N MET A 2 -7.61 9.75 1.06
CA MET A 2 -8.07 8.37 1.33
C MET A 2 -8.31 7.62 0.04
N THR A 3 -7.83 6.37 -0.04
CA THR A 3 -8.07 5.44 -1.15
C THR A 3 -8.46 4.09 -0.56
N ASN A 4 -9.72 3.70 -0.73
CA ASN A 4 -10.30 2.54 -0.03
C ASN A 4 -10.94 1.57 -1.04
N HIS A 5 -10.67 0.27 -0.88
CA HIS A 5 -11.28 -0.83 -1.64
C HIS A 5 -11.18 -0.67 -3.17
N LEU A 6 -9.99 -0.36 -3.66
CA LEU A 6 -9.73 -0.21 -5.09
C LEU A 6 -8.87 -1.38 -5.60
N PRO A 7 -9.49 -2.54 -5.92
CA PRO A 7 -8.77 -3.78 -6.24
C PRO A 7 -7.95 -3.72 -7.54
N SER A 8 -8.17 -2.69 -8.36
CA SER A 8 -7.46 -2.47 -9.62
C SER A 8 -6.54 -1.25 -9.61
N LEU A 9 -6.47 -0.50 -8.50
CA LEU A 9 -5.61 0.67 -8.41
C LEU A 9 -4.14 0.21 -8.32
N ALA A 10 -3.36 0.49 -9.36
CA ALA A 10 -1.93 0.17 -9.41
C ALA A 10 -1.06 1.31 -8.86
N SER A 11 -1.52 2.55 -9.05
CA SER A 11 -0.87 3.80 -8.64
C SER A 11 -1.92 4.90 -8.56
N PHE A 12 -1.77 5.85 -7.63
CA PHE A 12 -2.67 7.01 -7.55
C PHE A 12 -2.41 8.02 -8.67
N SER A 13 -1.14 8.19 -9.04
CA SER A 13 -0.75 9.10 -10.12
C SER A 13 0.23 8.46 -11.08
N LEU A 14 -0.07 8.57 -12.38
CA LEU A 14 0.82 8.14 -13.46
C LEU A 14 1.82 9.24 -13.87
N ALA A 15 1.85 10.38 -13.16
CA ALA A 15 2.81 11.43 -13.43
C ALA A 15 4.23 10.92 -13.22
N HIS A 16 5.10 11.17 -14.20
CA HIS A 16 6.53 10.85 -14.15
C HIS A 16 7.40 12.01 -13.62
N HIS A 17 6.82 13.20 -13.45
CA HIS A 17 7.49 14.35 -12.84
C HIS A 17 7.28 14.36 -11.32
N SER A 18 8.11 15.13 -10.62
CA SER A 18 8.02 15.27 -9.17
C SER A 18 6.68 15.93 -8.78
N LEU A 19 5.95 15.30 -7.86
CA LEU A 19 4.72 15.82 -7.28
C LEU A 19 5.00 16.34 -5.87
N GLU A 20 4.56 17.56 -5.58
CA GLU A 20 4.65 18.13 -4.26
C GLU A 20 3.26 18.23 -3.62
N PHE A 21 3.13 17.70 -2.41
CA PHE A 21 1.95 17.85 -1.58
C PHE A 21 2.32 18.61 -0.30
N SER A 22 2.48 19.93 -0.42
CA SER A 22 2.99 20.81 0.64
C SER A 22 2.11 20.88 1.89
N VAL A 23 0.85 20.44 1.81
CA VAL A 23 -0.14 20.49 2.92
C VAL A 23 -0.71 19.12 3.30
N LEU A 24 -0.27 18.04 2.66
CA LEU A 24 -0.78 16.70 2.93
C LEU A 24 -0.24 16.20 4.27
N GLN A 25 -1.14 16.01 5.24
CA GLN A 25 -0.78 15.59 6.61
C GLN A 25 -1.10 14.12 6.90
N MET A 26 -2.03 13.53 6.14
CA MET A 26 -2.51 12.18 6.35
C MET A 26 -2.82 11.47 5.04
N VAL A 27 -2.40 10.20 4.93
CA VAL A 27 -2.77 9.28 3.85
C VAL A 27 -3.34 8.00 4.44
N ILE A 28 -4.50 7.59 3.93
CA ILE A 28 -5.14 6.32 4.28
C ILE A 28 -5.25 5.48 3.02
N VAL A 29 -4.66 4.29 3.01
CA VAL A 29 -4.81 3.29 1.94
C VAL A 29 -5.34 2.02 2.56
N THR A 30 -6.53 1.61 2.14
CA THR A 30 -7.20 0.43 2.66
C THR A 30 -7.56 -0.51 1.51
N ASP A 31 -7.14 -1.76 1.61
CA ASP A 31 -7.54 -2.84 0.68
C ASP A 31 -7.33 -2.49 -0.82
N CYS A 32 -6.10 -2.08 -1.15
CA CYS A 32 -5.66 -1.79 -2.52
C CYS A 32 -4.58 -2.80 -2.97
N PRO A 33 -4.93 -4.08 -3.20
CA PRO A 33 -3.98 -5.19 -3.35
C PRO A 33 -3.05 -5.08 -4.57
N LYS A 34 -3.38 -4.25 -5.56
CA LYS A 34 -2.54 -4.05 -6.77
C LYS A 34 -1.67 -2.81 -6.71
N MET A 35 -1.77 -2.00 -5.66
CA MET A 35 -1.10 -0.72 -5.57
C MET A 35 0.37 -0.93 -5.21
N LYS A 36 1.26 -0.66 -6.18
CA LYS A 36 2.72 -0.90 -6.02
C LYS A 36 3.50 0.34 -5.60
N ASN A 37 2.94 1.50 -5.88
CA ASN A 37 3.50 2.81 -5.57
C ASN A 37 2.35 3.83 -5.48
N PHE A 38 2.64 4.99 -4.91
CA PHE A 38 1.71 6.11 -4.91
C PHE A 38 1.76 6.87 -6.24
N SER A 39 2.95 7.12 -6.77
CA SER A 39 3.18 7.74 -8.07
C SER A 39 4.38 7.15 -8.80
N GLN A 40 4.50 7.43 -10.10
CA GLN A 40 5.68 7.04 -10.89
C GLN A 40 6.87 8.01 -10.77
N GLY A 41 6.59 9.29 -10.55
CA GLY A 41 7.59 10.32 -10.26
C GLY A 41 7.91 10.44 -8.77
N GLU A 42 8.89 11.28 -8.45
CA GLU A 42 9.26 11.61 -7.07
C GLU A 42 8.12 12.28 -6.30
N LEU A 43 8.10 12.11 -4.99
CA LEU A 43 7.12 12.71 -4.10
C LEU A 43 7.80 13.56 -3.04
N SER A 44 7.32 14.78 -2.89
CA SER A 44 7.65 15.63 -1.75
C SER A 44 6.41 15.81 -0.89
N THR A 45 6.46 15.33 0.34
CA THR A 45 5.36 15.43 1.31
C THR A 45 5.85 15.99 2.64
N PRO A 46 6.28 17.28 2.67
CA PRO A 46 7.03 17.85 3.78
C PRO A 46 6.26 17.95 5.10
N ARG A 47 4.93 17.75 5.08
CA ARG A 47 4.04 17.84 6.23
C ARG A 47 3.31 16.54 6.55
N LEU A 48 3.70 15.43 5.91
CA LEU A 48 3.06 14.15 6.15
C LEU A 48 3.49 13.61 7.52
N GLU A 49 2.57 13.62 8.46
CA GLU A 49 2.80 13.21 9.85
C GLU A 49 2.19 11.83 10.13
N HIS A 50 1.08 11.50 9.47
CA HIS A 50 0.32 10.28 9.71
C HIS A 50 0.13 9.52 8.42
N MET A 51 0.34 8.21 8.47
CA MET A 51 -0.02 7.30 7.40
C MET A 51 -0.71 6.09 8.02
N HIS A 52 -1.86 5.73 7.47
CA HIS A 52 -2.51 4.46 7.77
C HIS A 52 -2.57 3.65 6.49
N LEU A 53 -1.86 2.53 6.49
CA LEU A 53 -1.94 1.53 5.43
C LEU A 53 -2.47 0.27 6.07
N THR A 54 -3.59 -0.22 5.57
CA THR A 54 -4.29 -1.33 6.20
C THR A 54 -4.79 -2.32 5.14
N ARG A 55 -4.73 -3.61 5.45
CA ARG A 55 -5.36 -4.66 4.64
C ARG A 55 -6.86 -4.78 4.98
N ASP A 56 -7.16 -4.59 6.26
CA ASP A 56 -8.45 -4.56 6.96
C ASP A 56 -8.46 -3.36 7.93
N GLU A 57 -9.48 -3.16 8.75
CA GLU A 57 -9.58 -1.95 9.58
C GLU A 57 -8.57 -1.89 10.76
N ASP A 58 -7.83 -2.97 11.03
CA ASP A 58 -7.13 -3.17 12.32
C ASP A 58 -5.59 -3.23 12.27
N GLY A 59 -4.98 -3.23 11.08
CA GLY A 59 -3.51 -3.32 10.93
C GLY A 59 -2.86 -2.02 10.48
N GLU A 60 -2.05 -1.37 11.32
CA GLU A 60 -1.21 -0.24 10.91
C GLU A 60 0.19 -0.69 10.48
N LEU A 61 0.60 -0.37 9.24
CA LEU A 61 1.99 -0.51 8.80
C LEU A 61 2.84 0.70 9.21
N GLN A 62 4.12 0.45 9.47
CA GLN A 62 5.08 1.46 9.88
C GLN A 62 5.43 2.40 8.72
N TRP A 63 5.35 3.71 8.97
CA TRP A 63 5.79 4.75 8.05
C TRP A 63 7.31 4.74 7.86
N GLU A 64 7.78 4.77 6.61
CA GLU A 64 9.21 4.71 6.26
C GLU A 64 9.81 6.06 5.85
N GLY A 65 9.06 7.16 5.97
CA GLY A 65 9.51 8.50 5.56
C GLY A 65 9.24 8.85 4.10
N ASP A 66 8.86 7.87 3.26
CA ASP A 66 8.49 8.07 1.86
C ASP A 66 7.24 7.26 1.47
N LEU A 67 6.33 7.91 0.73
CA LEU A 67 5.04 7.34 0.32
C LEU A 67 5.22 6.15 -0.62
N ASN A 68 6.10 6.28 -1.62
CA ASN A 68 6.30 5.23 -2.61
C ASN A 68 6.94 3.99 -1.97
N THR A 69 7.92 4.21 -1.09
CA THR A 69 8.63 3.15 -0.38
C THR A 69 7.70 2.41 0.57
N THR A 70 6.94 3.13 1.38
CA THR A 70 6.01 2.49 2.34
C THR A 70 4.90 1.69 1.64
N ILE A 71 4.32 2.22 0.54
CA ILE A 71 3.33 1.47 -0.25
C ILE A 71 3.94 0.24 -0.93
N LYS A 72 5.15 0.35 -1.45
CA LYS A 72 5.84 -0.80 -2.02
C LYS A 72 6.06 -1.89 -0.97
N HIS A 73 6.51 -1.52 0.23
CA HIS A 73 6.68 -2.46 1.32
C HIS A 73 5.35 -3.14 1.71
N MET A 74 4.25 -2.38 1.79
CA MET A 74 2.92 -2.95 1.99
C MET A 74 2.58 -3.99 0.92
N PHE A 75 2.77 -3.66 -0.37
CA PHE A 75 2.48 -4.57 -1.47
C PHE A 75 3.30 -5.86 -1.39
N ASP A 76 4.59 -5.76 -1.06
CA ASP A 76 5.47 -6.90 -0.92
C ASP A 76 5.04 -7.79 0.26
N GLN A 77 4.71 -7.21 1.43
CA GLN A 77 4.18 -7.96 2.58
C GLN A 77 2.86 -8.66 2.27
N MET A 78 1.92 -7.97 1.61
CA MET A 78 0.64 -8.56 1.20
C MET A 78 0.83 -9.75 0.26
N ASN A 79 1.77 -9.66 -0.68
CA ASN A 79 2.06 -10.76 -1.59
C ASN A 79 2.72 -11.94 -0.88
N MET A 80 3.64 -11.69 0.06
CA MET A 80 4.25 -12.76 0.87
C MET A 80 3.19 -13.52 1.70
N GLN A 81 2.25 -12.81 2.32
CA GLN A 81 1.16 -13.43 3.08
C GLN A 81 0.20 -14.21 2.18
N ASN A 82 -0.13 -13.70 0.99
CA ASN A 82 -0.96 -14.41 0.03
C ASN A 82 -0.29 -15.71 -0.46
N SER A 83 1.04 -15.70 -0.66
CA SER A 83 1.78 -16.93 -1.00
C SER A 83 1.72 -17.98 0.11
N GLN A 84 1.86 -17.58 1.38
CA GLN A 84 1.73 -18.49 2.53
C GLN A 84 0.30 -19.03 2.69
N ALA A 85 -0.72 -18.20 2.48
CA ALA A 85 -2.12 -18.62 2.54
C ALA A 85 -2.43 -19.69 1.47
N ILE A 86 -1.93 -19.53 0.25
CA ILE A 86 -2.10 -20.53 -0.83
C ILE A 86 -1.46 -21.87 -0.44
N GLU A 87 -0.23 -21.87 0.07
CA GLU A 87 0.46 -23.11 0.50
C GLU A 87 -0.26 -23.85 1.63
N VAL A 88 -0.85 -23.13 2.60
CA VAL A 88 -1.62 -23.75 3.69
C VAL A 88 -2.93 -24.33 3.16
N THR A 89 -3.60 -23.62 2.25
CA THR A 89 -4.88 -24.07 1.68
C THR A 89 -4.69 -25.33 0.83
N ASP A 90 -3.62 -25.38 0.02
CA ASP A 90 -3.24 -26.56 -0.76
C ASP A 90 -2.95 -27.78 0.12
N GLN A 91 -2.26 -27.58 1.25
CA GLN A 91 -1.98 -28.67 2.22
C GLN A 91 -3.25 -29.19 2.90
N LEU A 92 -4.22 -28.32 3.20
CA LEU A 92 -5.51 -28.71 3.78
C LEU A 92 -6.37 -29.52 2.80
N LEU A 93 -6.38 -29.13 1.53
CA LEU A 93 -7.11 -29.83 0.46
C LEU A 93 -6.52 -31.22 0.14
N GLN A 94 -5.25 -31.47 0.49
CA GLN A 94 -4.60 -32.78 0.31
C GLN A 94 -4.84 -33.75 1.49
N LEU A 95 -5.51 -33.31 2.55
CA LEU A 95 -5.86 -34.11 3.73
C LEU A 95 -7.33 -34.59 3.74
N GLU A 96 -8.12 -34.21 2.73
CA GLU A 96 -9.49 -34.70 2.48
C GLU A 96 -9.51 -35.78 1.38
#